data_AF-A0A258D3E9-F1
#
_entry.id   AF-A0A258D3E9-F1
#
_cell.length_a   1.000
_cell.length_b   1.000
_cell.length_c   1.000
_cell.angle_alpha   90.00
_cell.angle_beta   90.00
_cell.angle_gamma   90.00
#
_symmetry.space_group_name_H-M   'P 1'
#
loop_
_entity.id
_entity.type
_entity.pdbx_description
1 polymer ?
#
loop_
_entity_poly.entity_id
_entity_poly.type
_entity_poly.pdbx_seq_one_letter_code
_entity_poly.pdbx_strand_id
1 'polypeptide(L)' 'DQPGAEAWPITSATFILMHKKADKPEQSAAALKFFDWAFKNGDKLALDLEYVPMPANVKDKIRASWKGITDASNKPVF' A
#
# COMPACT_ATOMS: atom_id res chain seq x y z
N ASP A 1 18.54 14.74 -0.49
CA ASP A 1 17.90 16.08 -0.56
C ASP A 1 16.75 16.08 -1.54
N GLN A 2 15.58 16.60 -1.14
CA GLN A 2 14.47 16.89 -2.04
C GLN A 2 14.60 18.37 -2.43
N PRO A 3 14.98 18.72 -3.68
CA PRO A 3 15.46 20.05 -4.03
C PRO A 3 14.34 21.11 -4.19
N GLY A 4 13.13 20.82 -3.74
CA GLY A 4 12.00 21.76 -3.84
C GLY A 4 12.16 22.91 -2.85
N ALA A 5 11.96 24.15 -3.31
CA ALA A 5 12.04 25.34 -2.46
C ALA A 5 11.07 25.30 -1.26
N GLU A 6 9.95 24.57 -1.41
CA GLU A 6 8.92 24.38 -0.38
C GLU A 6 8.94 22.96 0.21
N ALA A 7 9.95 22.15 -0.10
CA ALA A 7 10.02 20.78 0.37
C ALA A 7 10.35 20.73 1.87
N TRP A 8 9.52 20.03 2.65
CA TRP A 8 9.79 19.83 4.06
C TRP A 8 11.05 18.95 4.25
N PRO A 9 12.04 19.37 5.06
CA PRO A 9 13.37 18.77 5.09
C PRO A 9 13.40 17.33 5.61
N ILE A 10 12.42 16.91 6.41
CA ILE A 10 12.33 15.57 6.99
C ILE A 10 10.97 14.95 6.62
N THR A 11 10.92 14.29 5.47
CA THR A 11 9.74 13.58 4.97
C THR A 11 10.07 12.10 4.78
N SER A 12 9.20 11.19 5.24
CA SER A 12 9.40 9.75 5.12
C SER A 12 8.11 9.02 4.78
N ALA A 13 8.25 7.90 4.07
CA ALA A 13 7.17 6.93 3.89
C ALA A 13 7.05 5.99 5.11
N THR A 14 5.90 5.33 5.22
CA THR A 14 5.67 4.19 6.11
C THR A 14 5.31 2.96 5.27
N PHE A 15 5.53 1.76 5.81
CA PHE A 15 5.44 0.51 5.06
C PHE A 15 4.61 -0.53 5.79
N ILE A 16 3.88 -1.32 5.00
CA ILE A 16 3.23 -2.55 5.43
C ILE A 16 4.07 -3.73 4.91
N LEU A 17 4.36 -4.68 5.80
CA LEU A 17 5.06 -5.90 5.44
C LEU A 17 4.06 -7.06 5.37
N MET A 18 4.14 -7.84 4.29
CA MET A 18 3.30 -9.00 4.03
C MET A 18 4.19 -10.20 3.69
N HIS A 19 3.79 -11.39 4.13
CA HIS A 19 4.44 -12.62 3.68
C HIS A 19 4.20 -12.82 2.18
N LYS A 20 5.27 -13.04 1.42
CA LYS A 20 5.17 -13.35 -0.01
C LYS A 20 4.48 -14.70 -0.28
N LYS A 21 4.67 -15.65 0.65
CA LYS A 21 3.93 -16.91 0.74
C LYS A 21 2.97 -16.86 1.90
N ALA A 22 1.68 -16.84 1.61
CA ALA A 22 0.64 -16.76 2.60
C ALA A 22 0.26 -18.17 3.09
N ASP A 23 0.71 -18.52 4.29
CA ASP A 23 0.26 -19.75 4.99
C ASP A 23 -1.24 -19.69 5.32
N LYS A 24 -1.75 -18.46 5.37
CA LYS A 24 -3.11 -18.08 5.74
C LYS A 24 -3.70 -17.17 4.63
N PRO A 25 -4.03 -17.73 3.44
CA PRO A 25 -4.35 -16.94 2.25
C PRO A 25 -5.55 -16.01 2.43
N GLU A 26 -6.58 -16.46 3.15
CA GLU A 26 -7.79 -15.66 3.41
C GLU A 26 -7.49 -14.42 4.26
N GLN A 27 -6.62 -14.55 5.27
CA GLN A 27 -6.21 -13.42 6.12
C GLN A 27 -5.37 -12.42 5.33
N SER A 28 -4.42 -12.89 4.51
CA SER A 28 -3.63 -12.02 3.62
C SER A 28 -4.53 -11.28 2.63
N ALA A 29 -5.49 -11.99 2.01
CA ALA A 29 -6.45 -11.39 1.08
C ALA A 29 -7.33 -10.33 1.77
N ALA A 30 -7.78 -10.58 3.00
CA ALA A 30 -8.56 -9.62 3.78
C ALA A 30 -7.76 -8.35 4.11
N ALA A 31 -6.49 -8.49 4.51
CA ALA A 31 -5.59 -7.35 4.75
C ALA A 31 -5.37 -6.53 3.46
N LEU A 32 -5.12 -7.19 2.33
CA LEU A 32 -4.95 -6.50 1.04
C LEU A 32 -6.24 -5.78 0.60
N LYS A 33 -7.41 -6.38 0.81
CA LYS A 33 -8.72 -5.72 0.58
C LYS A 33 -8.90 -4.48 1.43
N PHE A 34 -8.49 -4.52 2.70
CA PHE A 34 -8.52 -3.36 3.58
C PHE A 34 -7.65 -2.21 3.05
N PHE A 35 -6.39 -2.49 2.68
CA PHE A 35 -5.52 -1.46 2.13
C PHE A 35 -5.96 -0.97 0.74
N ASP A 36 -6.57 -1.81 -0.09
CA ASP A 36 -7.17 -1.38 -1.36
C ASP A 36 -8.33 -0.40 -1.13
N TRP A 37 -9.19 -0.71 -0.16
CA TRP A 37 -10.26 0.18 0.26
C TRP A 37 -9.70 1.51 0.77
N ALA A 38 -8.65 1.47 1.58
CA ALA A 38 -7.97 2.67 2.08
C ALA A 38 -7.39 3.51 0.93
N PHE A 39 -6.77 2.90 -0.08
CA PHE A 39 -6.27 3.64 -1.25
C PHE A 39 -7.37 4.20 -2.16
N LYS A 40 -8.57 3.62 -2.13
CA LYS A 40 -9.72 4.08 -2.92
C LYS A 40 -10.50 5.20 -2.23
N ASN A 41 -10.65 5.11 -0.91
CA ASN A 41 -11.61 5.94 -0.16
C ASN A 41 -10.96 6.77 0.96
N GLY A 42 -9.72 6.47 1.33
CA GLY A 42 -9.05 7.01 2.52
C GLY A 42 -8.27 8.30 2.31
N ASP A 43 -8.18 8.85 1.08
CA ASP A 43 -7.32 10.01 0.81
C ASP A 43 -7.73 11.24 1.62
N LYS A 44 -9.04 11.50 1.72
CA LYS A 44 -9.53 12.60 2.57
C LYS A 44 -9.18 12.37 4.03
N LEU A 45 -9.34 11.15 4.53
CA LEU A 45 -9.01 10.80 5.92
C LEU A 45 -7.51 10.98 6.21
N ALA A 46 -6.65 10.60 5.26
CA ALA A 46 -5.20 10.80 5.39
C ALA A 46 -4.85 12.30 5.43
N LEU A 47 -5.44 13.11 4.55
CA LEU A 47 -5.24 14.56 4.53
C LEU A 47 -5.75 15.23 5.82
N ASP A 48 -6.90 14.81 6.34
CA ASP A 48 -7.47 15.33 7.58
C ASP A 48 -6.57 15.01 8.80
N LEU A 49 -5.66 14.03 8.69
CA LEU A 49 -4.62 13.67 9.67
C LEU A 49 -3.22 14.19 9.28
N GLU A 50 -3.13 15.09 8.30
CA GLU A 50 -1.87 15.68 7.80
C GLU A 50 -0.89 14.69 7.16
N TYR A 51 -1.36 13.51 6.74
CA TYR A 51 -0.60 12.59 5.89
C TYR A 51 -0.80 12.92 4.41
N VAL A 52 0.26 12.73 3.62
CA VAL A 52 0.21 12.91 2.16
C VAL A 52 -0.26 11.61 1.49
N PRO A 53 -1.42 11.61 0.80
CA PRO A 53 -1.88 10.44 0.06
C PRO A 53 -0.93 10.12 -1.09
N MET A 54 -0.74 8.82 -1.36
CA MET A 54 0.09 8.42 -2.48
C MET A 54 -0.56 8.79 -3.83
N PRO A 55 0.24 9.26 -4.79
CA PRO A 55 -0.25 9.46 -6.16
C PRO A 55 -0.86 8.19 -6.77
N ALA A 56 -1.85 8.35 -7.66
CA ALA A 56 -2.58 7.24 -8.26
C ALA A 56 -1.66 6.20 -8.94
N ASN A 57 -0.65 6.67 -9.69
CA ASN A 57 0.32 5.81 -10.35
C ASN A 57 1.15 4.97 -9.36
N VAL A 58 1.43 5.47 -8.16
CA VAL A 58 2.12 4.72 -7.11
C VAL A 58 1.19 3.67 -6.50
N LYS A 59 -0.06 4.03 -6.22
CA LYS A 59 -1.09 3.08 -5.75
C LYS A 59 -1.28 1.92 -6.73
N ASP A 60 -1.29 2.20 -8.02
CA ASP A 60 -1.42 1.17 -9.06
C ASP A 60 -0.20 0.25 -9.14
N LYS A 61 1.01 0.81 -9.00
CA LYS A 61 2.24 0.00 -8.87
C LYS A 61 2.19 -0.91 -7.64
N ILE A 62 1.69 -0.42 -6.51
CA ILE A 62 1.51 -1.23 -5.29
C ILE A 62 0.51 -2.36 -5.54
N ARG A 63 -0.67 -2.07 -6.11
CA ARG A 63 -1.66 -3.11 -6.46
C ARG A 63 -1.10 -4.17 -7.41
N ALA A 64 -0.32 -3.74 -8.42
CA ALA A 64 0.34 -4.67 -9.33
C ALA A 64 1.34 -5.60 -8.61
N SER A 65 2.05 -5.08 -7.61
CA SER A 65 3.03 -5.86 -6.83
C SER A 65 2.38 -6.98 -6.00
N TRP A 66 1.11 -6.81 -5.59
CA TRP A 66 0.39 -7.80 -4.78
C TRP A 66 0.18 -9.14 -5.47
N LYS A 67 0.26 -9.19 -6.82
CA LYS A 67 0.30 -10.45 -7.59
C LYS A 67 1.44 -11.37 -7.17
N GLY A 68 2.49 -10.83 -6.55
CA GLY A 68 3.61 -11.59 -6.00
C GLY A 68 3.32 -12.26 -4.65
N ILE A 69 2.21 -11.91 -3.99
CA ILE A 69 1.74 -12.54 -2.75
C ILE A 69 0.87 -13.72 -3.15
N THR A 70 1.33 -14.93 -2.83
CA THR A 70 0.73 -16.17 -3.33
C THR A 70 0.47 -17.15 -2.18
N ASP A 71 -0.47 -18.07 -2.40
CA ASP A 71 -0.66 -19.22 -1.53
C ASP A 71 0.44 -20.29 -1.72
N ALA A 72 0.30 -21.41 -1.00
CA ALA A 72 1.20 -22.56 -1.11
C ALA A 72 1.26 -23.15 -2.54
N SER A 73 0.21 -22.99 -3.34
CA SER A 73 0.11 -23.44 -4.73
C SER A 73 0.62 -22.44 -5.76
N ASN A 74 1.24 -21.32 -5.33
CA ASN A 74 1.70 -20.21 -6.19
C ASN A 74 0.57 -19.41 -6.86
N LYS A 75 -0.68 -19.55 -6.40
CA LYS A 75 -1.79 -18.72 -6.90
C LYS A 75 -1.79 -17.38 -6.17
N PRO A 76 -1.91 -16.23 -6.87
CA PRO A 76 -2.08 -14.94 -6.22
C PRO A 76 -3.30 -14.91 -5.30
N VAL A 77 -3.15 -14.28 -4.13
CA VAL A 77 -4.25 -14.16 -3.14
C VAL A 77 -5.10 -12.91 -3.35
N PHE A 78 -4.71 -12.03 -4.28
CA PHE A 78 -5.41 -10.80 -4.66
C PHE A 78 -5.23 -10.53 -6.15
#